data_AF-A0AAP0F1Q8-F1
#
_entry.id   AF-A0AAP0F1Q8-F1
#
_cell.length_a   1.000
_cell.length_b   1.000
_cell.length_c   1.000
_cell.angle_alpha   90.00
_cell.angle_beta   90.00
_cell.angle_gamma   90.00
#
_symmetry.space_group_name_H-M   'P 1'
#
loop_
_entity.id
_entity.type
_entity.pdbx_description
1 polymer ?
#
loop_
_entity_poly.entity_id
_entity_poly.type
_entity_poly.pdbx_seq_one_letter_code
_entity_poly.pdbx_strand_id
1 'polypeptide(L)'
;MNGTPRSSERRPEKWKPPQANYLKMNVDASVRAGTKGCGISGVFRDKSGSIHVAFIEYIDDPFSIDLAEIWAMKRGIEIAQELDLHISEVESDA
;
A
#
# COMPACT_ATOMS: atom_id res chain seq x y z
N MET A 1 18.68 28.66 24.42
CA MET A 1 17.82 27.48 24.14
C MET A 1 17.40 27.59 22.69
N ASN A 2 18.10 26.91 21.78
CA ASN A 2 17.81 26.98 20.36
C ASN A 2 16.87 25.84 20.02
N GLY A 3 15.63 26.18 19.64
CA GLY A 3 14.66 25.21 19.14
C GLY A 3 15.17 24.59 17.86
N THR A 4 15.20 23.26 17.81
CA THR A 4 15.41 22.48 16.61
C THR A 4 14.37 22.86 15.56
N PRO A 5 14.73 23.04 14.28
CA PRO A 5 13.73 23.17 13.23
C PRO A 5 12.92 21.88 13.19
N ARG A 6 11.59 21.99 13.35
CA ARG A 6 10.68 20.88 13.02
C ARG A 6 11.02 20.42 11.61
N SER A 7 11.37 19.14 11.45
CA SER A 7 11.53 18.49 10.16
C SER A 7 10.34 18.89 9.30
N SER A 8 10.58 19.35 8.07
CA SER A 8 9.54 19.73 7.12
C SER A 8 8.47 18.65 7.12
N GLU A 9 7.27 18.96 7.59
CA GLU A 9 6.12 18.05 7.49
C GLU A 9 6.01 17.67 6.01
N ARG A 10 6.24 16.39 5.67
CA ARG A 10 5.96 15.88 4.33
C ARG A 10 4.48 16.15 4.11
N ARG A 11 4.15 17.15 3.30
CA ARG A 11 2.77 17.35 2.87
C ARG A 11 2.36 16.05 2.19
N PRO A 12 1.26 15.39 2.59
CA PRO A 12 0.83 14.18 1.90
C PRO A 12 0.68 14.54 0.43
N GLU A 13 1.45 13.87 -0.43
CA GLU A 13 1.23 14.01 -1.86
C GLU A 13 -0.22 13.57 -2.10
N LYS A 14 -1.01 14.50 -2.66
CA LYS A 14 -2.38 14.15 -3.04
C LYS A 14 -2.29 13.01 -4.03
N TRP A 15 -3.03 11.93 -3.78
CA TRP A 15 -3.16 10.81 -4.69
C TRP A 15 -3.38 11.31 -6.12
N LYS A 16 -2.62 10.74 -7.06
CA LYS A 16 -2.75 11.03 -8.48
C LYS A 16 -3.30 9.80 -9.20
N PRO A 17 -4.36 9.94 -10.01
CA PRO A 17 -4.85 8.84 -10.80
C PRO A 17 -3.78 8.35 -11.79
N PRO A 18 -3.76 7.06 -12.13
CA PRO A 18 -2.87 6.55 -13.17
C PRO A 18 -3.24 7.08 -14.56
N GLN A 19 -2.40 6.77 -15.55
CA GLN A 19 -2.70 7.06 -16.95
C GLN A 19 -3.97 6.35 -17.45
N ALA A 20 -4.51 6.78 -18.59
CA ALA A 20 -5.66 6.09 -19.19
C ALA A 20 -5.29 4.64 -19.56
N ASN A 21 -6.21 3.72 -19.29
CA ASN A 21 -6.06 2.27 -19.46
C ASN A 21 -5.02 1.60 -18.54
N TYR A 22 -4.49 2.32 -17.55
CA TYR A 22 -3.60 1.76 -16.54
C TYR A 22 -4.41 1.35 -15.30
N LEU A 23 -3.93 0.30 -14.64
CA LEU A 23 -4.40 -0.14 -13.34
C LEU A 23 -3.30 0.17 -12.32
N LYS A 24 -3.62 0.97 -11.31
CA LYS A 24 -2.74 1.28 -10.17
C LYS A 24 -3.12 0.41 -8.99
N MET A 25 -2.13 -0.23 -8.39
CA MET A 25 -2.27 -0.90 -7.10
C MET A 25 -1.76 0.02 -5.99
N ASN A 26 -2.66 0.47 -5.13
CA ASN A 26 -2.30 1.14 -3.89
C ASN A 26 -2.27 0.10 -2.77
N VAL A 27 -1.19 0.05 -2.00
CA VAL A 27 -1.06 -0.86 -0.84
C VAL A 27 -0.78 -0.07 0.43
N ASP A 28 -1.11 -0.69 1.56
CA ASP A 28 -0.86 -0.18 2.91
C ASP A 28 -0.79 -1.36 3.87
N ALA A 29 0.02 -1.25 4.90
CA ALA A 29 0.17 -2.23 5.96
C ALA A 29 0.08 -1.59 7.35
N SER A 30 -0.35 -2.40 8.32
CA SER A 30 -0.47 -1.98 9.71
C SER A 30 0.16 -3.01 10.63
N VAL A 31 1.03 -2.54 11.51
CA VAL A 31 1.59 -3.33 12.61
C VAL A 31 1.08 -2.74 13.92
N ARG A 32 0.52 -3.59 14.78
CA ARG A 32 0.06 -3.17 16.10
C ARG A 32 1.06 -3.60 17.16
N ALA A 33 1.54 -2.65 17.96
CA ALA A 33 2.41 -2.97 19.09
C ALA A 33 1.72 -3.96 20.04
N GLY A 34 2.44 -5.03 20.41
CA GLY A 34 1.93 -6.08 21.29
C GLY A 34 1.11 -7.19 20.60
N THR A 35 0.90 -7.12 19.28
CA THR A 35 0.41 -8.27 18.50
C THR A 35 1.57 -9.02 17.85
N LYS A 36 1.36 -10.31 17.57
CA LYS A 36 2.34 -11.16 16.87
C LYS A 36 2.18 -11.14 15.34
N GLY A 37 1.34 -10.26 14.82
CA GLY A 37 1.03 -10.18 13.40
C GLY A 37 0.80 -8.76 12.91
N CYS A 38 0.55 -8.67 11.61
CA CYS A 38 0.28 -7.43 10.88
C CYS A 38 -0.95 -7.57 9.98
N GLY A 39 -1.63 -6.45 9.73
CA GLY A 39 -2.61 -6.35 8.65
C GLY A 39 -1.92 -5.87 7.38
N ILE A 40 -2.24 -6.48 6.25
CA ILE A 40 -1.86 -5.99 4.92
C ILE A 40 -3.12 -5.71 4.12
N SER A 41 -3.06 -4.72 3.23
CA SER A 41 -4.20 -4.36 2.41
C SER A 41 -3.78 -3.73 1.09
N GLY A 42 -4.71 -3.72 0.15
CA GLY A 42 -4.51 -3.03 -1.10
C GLY A 42 -5.74 -2.98 -1.98
N VAL A 43 -5.67 -2.11 -2.97
CA VAL A 43 -6.77 -1.77 -3.88
C VAL A 43 -6.23 -1.51 -5.27
N PHE A 44 -6.93 -2.04 -6.27
CA PHE A 44 -6.61 -1.89 -7.68
C PHE A 44 -7.59 -0.89 -8.27
N ARG A 45 -7.08 0.25 -8.71
CA ARG A 45 -7.89 1.39 -9.13
C ARG A 45 -7.52 1.84 -10.54
N ASP A 46 -8.52 2.19 -11.33
CA ASP A 46 -8.31 2.82 -12.62
C ASP A 46 -8.16 4.35 -12.50
N LYS A 47 -8.01 5.02 -13.65
CA LYS A 47 -7.90 6.48 -13.75
C LYS A 47 -9.09 7.24 -13.14
N SER A 48 -10.29 6.68 -13.15
CA SER A 48 -11.47 7.31 -12.54
C SER A 48 -11.46 7.20 -11.01
N GLY A 49 -10.54 6.39 -10.45
CA GLY A 49 -10.53 6.01 -9.04
C GLY A 49 -11.46 4.84 -8.72
N SER A 50 -12.10 4.24 -9.74
CA SER A 50 -12.96 3.07 -9.56
C SER A 50 -12.11 1.87 -9.11
N ILE A 51 -12.56 1.22 -8.04
CA ILE A 51 -11.88 0.05 -7.47
C ILE A 51 -12.39 -1.19 -8.21
N HIS A 52 -11.47 -1.92 -8.83
CA HIS A 52 -11.76 -3.17 -9.53
C HIS A 52 -11.57 -4.38 -8.61
N VAL A 53 -10.56 -4.32 -7.74
CA VAL A 53 -10.22 -5.36 -6.76
C VAL A 53 -9.77 -4.69 -5.47
N ALA A 54 -10.08 -5.31 -4.33
CA ALA A 54 -9.58 -4.92 -3.03
C ALA A 54 -9.26 -6.17 -2.21
N PHE A 55 -8.25 -6.09 -1.35
CA PHE A 55 -7.92 -7.15 -0.41
C PHE A 55 -7.53 -6.58 0.96
N ILE A 56 -7.77 -7.40 1.98
CA ILE A 56 -7.34 -7.18 3.35
C ILE A 56 -7.05 -8.54 3.97
N GLU A 57 -5.86 -8.71 4.52
CA GLU A 57 -5.42 -9.97 5.11
C GLU A 57 -4.67 -9.70 6.42
N TYR A 58 -4.79 -10.64 7.37
CA TYR A 58 -3.98 -10.64 8.59
C TYR A 58 -2.94 -11.75 8.48
N ILE A 59 -1.68 -11.41 8.70
CA ILE A 59 -0.57 -12.36 8.72
C ILE A 59 -0.13 -12.53 10.17
N ASP A 60 -0.12 -13.77 10.66
CA ASP A 60 0.33 -14.12 12.00
C ASP A 60 1.86 -14.26 12.06
N ASP A 61 2.56 -13.23 11.59
CA ASP A 61 4.02 -13.11 11.64
C ASP A 61 4.45 -11.73 12.15
N PRO A 62 5.47 -11.66 13.05
CA PRO A 62 5.87 -10.41 13.68
C PRO A 62 6.79 -9.60 12.76
N PHE A 63 6.21 -9.02 11.70
CA PHE A 63 6.96 -8.17 10.76
C PHE A 63 7.21 -6.77 11.33
N SER A 64 8.33 -6.16 10.90
CA SER A 64 8.47 -4.71 10.95
C SER A 64 7.47 -4.06 10.00
N ILE A 65 7.20 -2.76 10.17
CA ILE A 65 6.31 -2.03 9.26
C ILE A 65 6.82 -2.09 7.81
N ASP A 66 8.12 -1.90 7.58
CA ASP A 66 8.72 -1.97 6.23
C ASP A 66 8.52 -3.34 5.57
N LEU A 67 8.63 -4.43 6.36
CA LEU A 67 8.44 -5.78 5.84
C LEU A 67 6.95 -6.05 5.58
N ALA A 68 6.05 -5.54 6.42
CA ALA A 68 4.61 -5.65 6.21
C ALA A 68 4.16 -4.94 4.91
N GLU A 69 4.72 -3.77 4.59
CA GLU A 69 4.51 -3.06 3.33
C GLU A 69 4.94 -3.87 2.12
N ILE A 70 6.14 -4.47 2.18
CA ILE A 70 6.64 -5.36 1.12
C ILE A 70 5.71 -6.57 0.95
N TRP A 71 5.19 -7.12 2.05
CA TRP A 71 4.22 -8.22 2.00
C TRP A 71 2.89 -7.80 1.38
N ALA A 72 2.40 -6.58 1.66
CA ALA A 72 1.21 -6.04 1.01
C ALA A 72 1.41 -5.93 -0.52
N MET A 73 2.58 -5.44 -0.97
CA MET A 73 2.93 -5.42 -2.40
C MET A 73 2.97 -6.82 -3.01
N LYS A 74 3.67 -7.76 -2.34
CA LYS A 74 3.80 -9.14 -2.81
C LYS A 74 2.42 -9.79 -2.98
N ARG A 75 1.56 -9.70 -1.96
CA ARG A 75 0.22 -10.29 -2.01
C ARG A 75 -0.63 -9.66 -3.10
N GLY A 76 -0.55 -8.36 -3.28
CA GLY A 76 -1.22 -7.67 -4.38
C GLY A 76 -0.76 -8.15 -5.77
N ILE A 77 0.54 -8.36 -5.97
CA ILE A 77 1.06 -8.92 -7.23
C ILE A 77 0.53 -10.35 -7.47
N GLU A 78 0.50 -11.19 -6.43
CA GLU A 78 -0.07 -12.55 -6.52
C GLU A 78 -1.55 -12.51 -6.91
N ILE A 79 -2.35 -11.64 -6.27
CA ILE A 79 -3.77 -11.48 -6.62
C ILE A 79 -3.94 -11.03 -8.07
N ALA A 80 -3.10 -10.11 -8.56
CA ALA A 80 -3.18 -9.72 -9.96
C ALA A 80 -2.85 -10.88 -10.92
N GLN A 81 -1.87 -11.72 -10.58
CA GLN A 81 -1.57 -12.92 -11.36
C GLN A 81 -2.72 -13.93 -11.33
N GLU A 82 -3.31 -14.16 -10.14
CA GLU A 82 -4.47 -15.05 -9.94
C GLU A 82 -5.69 -14.60 -10.77
N LEU A 83 -5.83 -13.29 -10.99
CA LEU A 83 -6.97 -12.68 -11.70
C LEU A 83 -6.64 -12.25 -13.15
N ASP A 84 -5.45 -12.58 -13.65
CA ASP A 84 -4.96 -12.16 -14.98
C ASP A 84 -5.05 -10.64 -15.21
N LEU A 85 -4.74 -9.86 -14.17
CA LEU A 85 -4.72 -8.40 -14.19
C LEU A 85 -3.33 -7.87 -14.51
N HIS A 86 -3.26 -6.91 -15.44
CA HIS A 86 -2.05 -6.16 -15.71
C HIS A 86 -1.97 -4.90 -14.83
N ILE A 87 -1.15 -4.96 -13.77
CA ILE A 87 -0.83 -3.77 -12.96
C ILE A 87 0.25 -2.96 -13.68
N SER A 88 0.01 -1.66 -13.85
CA SER A 88 0.97 -0.74 -14.48
C SER A 88 1.74 0.12 -13.48
N GLU A 89 1.16 0.40 -12.31
CA GLU A 89 1.73 1.25 -11.26
C GLU A 89 1.48 0.63 -9.88
N VAL A 90 2.47 0.69 -8.99
CA VAL A 90 2.32 0.34 -7.57
C VAL A 90 2.67 1.57 -6.73
N GLU A 91 1.85 1.88 -5.73
CA GLU A 91 2.02 3.03 -4.84
C GLU A 91 1.83 2.61 -3.38
N SER A 92 2.76 3.00 -2.51
CA SER A 92 2.77 2.83 -1.05
C SER A 92 3.30 4.13 -0.43
N ASP A 93 2.92 4.41 0.82
CA ASP A 93 3.37 5.57 1.57
C ASP A 93 4.62 5.33 2.45
N ALA A 94 5.16 4.11 2.39
CA ALA A 94 6.44 3.71 2.99
C ALA A 94 7.65 4.52 2.48
#